data_AF-A0A962V2E5-F1
#
_entry.id   AF-A0A962V2E5-F1
#
_cell.length_a   1.000
_cell.length_b   1.000
_cell.length_c   1.000
_cell.angle_alpha   90.00
_cell.angle_beta   90.00
_cell.angle_gamma   90.00
#
_symmetry.space_group_name_H-M   'P 1'
#
loop_
_entity.id
_entity.type
_entity.pdbx_description
1 polymer ?
#
loop_
_entity_poly.entity_id
_entity_poly.type
_entity_poly.pdbx_seq_one_letter_code
_entity_poly.pdbx_strand_id
1 'polypeptide(L)'
;PHFHLWQLLTYGFLHGPIFHIVFNMFGLWMFGGPLEQAWGPRRFVFYYLVCVLGAGLCQLIVASWAVQSGQLYPTLGASGGVYGLLLAFGMRYPNRIIMLLIPPIPMPAKYFVILFAAFELWSGITGTQAGV
;
A
#
# COMPACT_ATOMS: atom_id res chain seq x y z
N PRO A 1 26.61 -0.51 6.45
CA PRO A 1 25.62 -0.86 7.51
C PRO A 1 25.03 -2.26 7.27
N HIS A 2 24.84 -3.05 8.34
CA HIS A 2 24.32 -4.41 8.25
C HIS A 2 22.78 -4.40 8.18
N PHE A 3 22.20 -5.35 7.43
CA PHE A 3 20.77 -5.57 7.39
C PHE A 3 20.29 -6.24 8.67
N HIS A 4 19.14 -5.81 9.19
CA HIS A 4 18.53 -6.36 10.39
C HIS A 4 17.09 -6.80 10.12
N LEU A 5 16.69 -7.95 10.66
CA LEU A 5 15.39 -8.57 10.36
C LEU A 5 14.19 -7.68 10.73
N TRP A 6 14.29 -6.87 11.79
CA TRP A 6 13.22 -5.95 12.16
C TRP A 6 12.94 -4.87 11.11
N GLN A 7 13.89 -4.58 10.22
CA GLN A 7 13.70 -3.62 9.13
C GLN A 7 12.58 -4.07 8.17
N LEU A 8 12.33 -5.38 8.02
CA LEU A 8 11.20 -5.91 7.24
C LEU A 8 9.83 -5.54 7.81
N LEU A 9 9.75 -5.16 9.07
CA LEU A 9 8.50 -4.78 9.71
C LEU A 9 8.45 -3.28 9.99
N THR A 10 9.55 -2.70 10.47
CA THR A 10 9.59 -1.28 10.85
C THR A 10 9.56 -0.35 9.64
N TYR A 11 9.97 -0.79 8.45
CA TYR A 11 9.90 0.04 7.24
C TYR A 11 8.45 0.41 6.85
N GLY A 12 7.47 -0.43 7.19
CA GLY A 12 6.05 -0.14 6.97
C GLY A 12 5.51 1.06 7.76
N PHE A 13 6.29 1.56 8.72
CA PHE A 13 5.97 2.75 9.51
C PHE A 13 6.80 3.97 9.10
N LEU A 14 7.77 3.81 8.21
CA LEU A 14 8.51 4.94 7.64
C LEU A 14 7.63 5.62 6.60
N HIS A 15 7.49 6.93 6.74
CA HIS A 15 6.71 7.73 5.81
C HIS A 15 7.56 8.89 5.32
N GLY A 16 7.47 9.17 4.02
CA GLY A 16 8.06 10.34 3.40
C GLY A 16 7.21 11.60 3.61
N PRO A 17 6.83 12.35 2.55
CA PRO A 17 6.09 13.60 2.67
C PRO A 17 4.75 13.46 3.42
N ILE A 18 4.30 14.53 4.07
CA ILE A 18 3.08 14.56 4.89
C ILE A 18 1.83 14.06 4.14
N PHE A 19 1.73 14.32 2.84
CA PHE A 19 0.61 13.84 2.03
C PHE A 19 0.57 12.31 1.92
N HIS A 20 1.72 11.62 1.89
CA HIS A 20 1.78 10.16 1.82
C HIS A 20 1.20 9.50 3.05
N ILE A 21 1.57 9.97 4.23
CA ILE A 21 1.03 9.41 5.48
C ILE A 21 -0.47 9.69 5.59
N VAL A 22 -0.92 10.88 5.20
CA VAL A 22 -2.35 11.21 5.21
C VAL A 22 -3.14 10.29 4.30
N PHE A 23 -2.71 10.06 3.05
CA PHE A 23 -3.42 9.18 2.12
C PHE A 23 -3.34 7.70 2.52
N ASN A 24 -2.21 7.22 3.04
CA ASN A 24 -2.10 5.85 3.55
C ASN A 24 -3.03 5.61 4.74
N MET A 25 -3.03 6.51 5.72
CA MET A 25 -3.89 6.39 6.90
C MET A 25 -5.38 6.57 6.53
N PHE A 26 -5.69 7.43 5.57
CA PHE A 26 -7.03 7.55 5.00
C PHE A 26 -7.49 6.23 4.35
N GLY A 27 -6.63 5.60 3.53
CA GLY A 27 -6.92 4.29 2.93
C GLY A 27 -7.08 3.19 3.99
N LEU A 28 -6.19 3.15 4.98
CA LEU A 28 -6.26 2.21 6.11
C LEU A 28 -7.60 2.35 6.85
N TRP A 29 -8.02 3.57 7.17
CA TRP A 29 -9.27 3.83 7.86
C TRP A 29 -10.49 3.49 6.99
N MET A 30 -10.51 3.96 5.74
CA MET A 30 -11.66 3.83 4.83
C MET A 30 -11.92 2.38 4.42
N PHE A 31 -10.87 1.62 4.10
CA PHE A 31 -10.98 0.24 3.62
C PHE A 31 -10.76 -0.79 4.72
N GLY A 32 -9.92 -0.47 5.71
CA GLY A 32 -9.64 -1.36 6.81
C GLY A 32 -10.83 -1.56 7.73
N GLY A 33 -11.60 -0.50 8.03
CA GLY A 33 -12.78 -0.60 8.91
C GLY A 33 -13.80 -1.65 8.45
N PRO A 34 -14.30 -1.61 7.20
CA PRO A 34 -15.21 -2.64 6.67
C PRO A 34 -14.62 -4.06 6.67
N LEU A 35 -13.32 -4.20 6.37
CA LEU A 35 -12.64 -5.49 6.38
C LEU A 35 -12.46 -6.05 7.80
N GLU A 36 -12.09 -5.20 8.76
CA GLU A 36 -11.98 -5.55 10.17
C GLU A 36 -13.33 -5.98 10.74
N GLN A 37 -14.40 -5.27 10.43
CA GLN A 37 -15.76 -5.66 10.82
C GLN A 37 -16.18 -7.00 10.22
N ALA A 38 -15.77 -7.28 8.97
CA ALA A 38 -16.12 -8.52 8.29
C ALA A 38 -15.32 -9.74 8.77
N TRP A 39 -14.05 -9.55 9.17
CA TRP A 39 -13.13 -10.65 9.49
C TRP A 39 -12.81 -10.78 10.98
N GLY A 40 -13.05 -9.73 11.75
CA GLY A 40 -12.59 -9.57 13.12
C GLY A 40 -11.14 -9.05 13.21
N PRO A 41 -10.77 -8.45 14.35
CA PRO A 41 -9.52 -7.72 14.52
C PRO A 41 -8.27 -8.59 14.33
N ARG A 42 -8.29 -9.83 14.84
CA ARG A 42 -7.14 -10.74 14.75
C ARG A 42 -6.77 -11.09 13.31
N ARG A 43 -7.78 -11.40 12.48
CA ARG A 43 -7.57 -11.77 11.08
C ARG A 43 -7.17 -10.56 10.25
N PHE A 44 -7.75 -9.39 10.54
CA PHE A 44 -7.39 -8.13 9.92
C PHE A 44 -5.93 -7.77 10.16
N VAL A 45 -5.48 -7.76 11.42
CA VAL A 45 -4.08 -7.43 11.76
C VAL A 45 -3.12 -8.44 11.16
N PHE A 46 -3.44 -9.74 11.23
CA PHE A 46 -2.60 -10.76 10.60
C PHE A 46 -2.47 -10.54 9.09
N TYR A 47 -3.58 -10.29 8.40
CA TYR A 47 -3.58 -10.00 6.97
C TYR A 47 -2.74 -8.76 6.65
N TYR A 48 -2.95 -7.66 7.37
CA TYR A 48 -2.22 -6.41 7.19
C TYR A 48 -0.71 -6.62 7.36
N LEU A 49 -0.28 -7.33 8.41
CA LEU A 49 1.13 -7.64 8.65
C LEU A 49 1.73 -8.53 7.56
N VAL A 50 0.98 -9.52 7.06
CA VAL A 50 1.43 -10.36 5.92
C VAL A 50 1.62 -9.51 4.67
N CYS A 51 0.73 -8.55 4.40
CA CYS A 51 0.88 -7.62 3.27
C CYS A 51 2.12 -6.73 3.42
N VAL A 52 2.35 -6.16 4.62
CA VAL A 52 3.54 -5.35 4.90
C VAL A 52 4.82 -6.18 4.76
N LEU A 53 4.88 -7.38 5.32
CA LEU A 53 6.05 -8.25 5.18
C LEU A 53 6.27 -8.68 3.72
N GLY A 54 5.20 -9.04 3.02
CA GLY A 54 5.24 -9.45 1.61
C GLY A 54 5.76 -8.34 0.71
N ALA A 55 5.26 -7.11 0.88
CA ALA A 55 5.75 -5.95 0.15
C ALA A 55 7.24 -5.67 0.44
N GLY A 56 7.68 -5.86 1.68
CA GLY A 56 9.06 -5.64 2.09
C GLY A 56 10.00 -6.66 1.46
N LEU A 57 9.59 -7.93 1.39
CA LEU A 57 10.32 -8.98 0.69
C LEU A 57 10.40 -8.73 -0.82
N CYS A 58 9.27 -8.39 -1.46
CA CYS A 58 9.25 -8.03 -2.88
C CYS A 58 10.20 -6.86 -3.17
N GLN A 59 10.19 -5.85 -2.30
CA GLN A 59 11.09 -4.71 -2.45
C GLN A 59 12.55 -5.10 -2.29
N LEU A 60 12.91 -5.93 -1.32
CA LEU A 60 14.30 -6.40 -1.18
C LEU A 60 14.77 -7.15 -2.43
N ILE A 61 13.92 -8.00 -3.01
CA ILE A 61 14.23 -8.72 -4.25
C ILE A 61 14.47 -7.73 -5.39
N VAL A 62 13.54 -6.80 -5.63
CA VAL A 62 13.66 -5.81 -6.71
C VAL A 62 14.85 -4.88 -6.49
N ALA A 63 15.06 -4.39 -5.27
CA ALA A 63 16.19 -3.53 -4.92
C ALA A 63 17.52 -4.26 -5.11
N SER A 64 17.60 -5.55 -4.74
CA SER A 64 18.82 -6.34 -4.93
C SER A 64 19.22 -6.49 -6.40
N TRP A 65 18.23 -6.57 -7.30
CA TRP A 65 18.42 -6.62 -8.75
C TRP A 65 18.74 -5.23 -9.34
N ALA A 66 18.08 -4.18 -8.86
CA ALA A 66 18.30 -2.80 -9.31
C ALA A 66 19.71 -2.28 -8.93
N VAL A 67 20.19 -2.60 -7.73
CA VAL A 67 21.54 -2.24 -7.27
C VAL A 67 22.62 -2.92 -8.13
N GLN A 68 22.42 -4.17 -8.54
CA GLN A 68 23.33 -4.83 -9.50
C GLN A 68 23.36 -4.13 -10.86
N SER A 69 22.28 -3.43 -11.21
CA SER A 69 22.13 -2.67 -12.46
C SER A 69 22.60 -1.20 -12.34
N GLY A 70 23.15 -0.80 -11.19
CA GLY A 70 23.63 0.57 -10.92
C GLY A 70 22.52 1.61 -10.70
N GLN A 71 21.27 1.18 -10.47
CA GLN A 71 20.12 2.06 -10.28
C GLN A 71 19.81 2.25 -8.78
N LEU A 72 19.50 3.47 -8.37
CA LEU A 72 18.97 3.76 -7.03
C LEU A 72 17.46 3.49 -7.04
N TYR A 73 17.01 2.57 -6.19
CA TYR A 73 15.60 2.20 -6.10
C TYR A 73 14.97 2.82 -4.85
N PRO A 74 13.95 3.70 -4.98
CA PRO A 74 13.23 4.25 -3.84
C PRO A 74 12.45 3.17 -3.09
N THR A 75 12.13 3.45 -1.83
CA THR A 75 11.69 2.47 -0.83
C THR A 75 10.18 2.16 -0.93
N LEU A 76 9.70 1.80 -2.14
CA LEU A 76 8.28 1.72 -2.59
C LEU A 76 7.24 1.01 -1.69
N GLY A 77 7.63 0.34 -0.62
CA GLY A 77 6.87 -0.69 0.05
C GLY A 77 6.22 -0.26 1.37
N ALA A 78 6.43 0.96 1.86
CA ALA A 78 5.74 1.42 3.07
C ALA A 78 4.20 1.36 2.91
N SER A 79 3.67 1.65 1.72
CA SER A 79 2.24 1.55 1.38
C SER A 79 1.75 0.13 1.07
N GLY A 80 2.62 -0.87 1.07
CA GLY A 80 2.28 -2.26 0.71
C GLY A 80 1.12 -2.85 1.51
N GLY A 81 1.00 -2.48 2.79
CA GLY A 81 -0.14 -2.85 3.62
C GLY A 81 -1.47 -2.28 3.11
N VAL A 82 -1.48 -1.02 2.66
CA VAL A 82 -2.69 -0.34 2.15
C VAL A 82 -3.09 -0.90 0.79
N TYR A 83 -2.15 -1.24 -0.11
CA TYR A 83 -2.49 -1.96 -1.35
C TYR A 83 -3.10 -3.33 -1.08
N GLY A 84 -2.59 -4.06 -0.08
CA GLY A 84 -3.20 -5.29 0.39
C GLY A 84 -4.65 -5.08 0.77
N LEU A 85 -4.94 -4.05 1.58
CA LEU A 85 -6.31 -3.71 1.98
C LEU A 85 -7.20 -3.33 0.80
N LEU A 86 -6.70 -2.55 -0.15
CA LEU A 86 -7.43 -2.18 -1.36
C LEU A 86 -7.80 -3.41 -2.19
N LEU A 87 -6.84 -4.32 -2.39
CA LEU A 87 -7.07 -5.58 -3.10
C LEU A 87 -8.10 -6.44 -2.37
N ALA A 88 -7.95 -6.63 -1.06
CA ALA A 88 -8.92 -7.34 -0.22
C ALA A 88 -10.33 -6.73 -0.33
N PHE A 89 -10.44 -5.41 -0.25
CA PHE A 89 -11.71 -4.70 -0.34
C PHE A 89 -12.34 -4.84 -1.73
N GLY A 90 -11.54 -4.67 -2.80
CA GLY A 90 -11.97 -4.83 -4.18
C GLY A 90 -12.45 -6.24 -4.49
N MET A 91 -11.83 -7.26 -3.91
CA MET A 91 -12.24 -8.66 -4.05
C MET A 91 -13.49 -8.99 -3.22
N ARG A 92 -13.62 -8.46 -2.01
CA ARG A 92 -14.74 -8.75 -1.10
C ARG A 92 -16.01 -7.98 -1.45
N TYR A 93 -15.86 -6.73 -1.91
CA TYR A 93 -16.95 -5.80 -2.18
C TYR A 93 -16.86 -5.19 -3.58
N PRO A 94 -16.72 -5.99 -4.66
CA PRO A 94 -16.39 -5.49 -6.01
C PRO A 94 -17.41 -4.51 -6.59
N ASN A 95 -18.67 -4.65 -6.19
CA ASN A 95 -19.79 -3.82 -6.67
C ASN A 95 -20.24 -2.76 -5.66
N ARG A 96 -19.55 -2.60 -4.51
CA ARG A 96 -19.82 -1.45 -3.63
C ARG A 96 -19.39 -0.17 -4.31
N ILE A 97 -20.25 0.82 -4.29
CA ILE A 97 -19.96 2.14 -4.83
C ILE A 97 -19.11 2.89 -3.79
N ILE A 98 -17.91 3.29 -4.20
CA ILE A 98 -17.06 4.22 -3.48
C ILE A 98 -17.28 5.59 -4.12
N MET A 99 -17.42 6.62 -3.28
CA MET A 99 -17.47 8.00 -3.72
C MET A 99 -16.13 8.65 -3.42
N LEU A 100 -15.47 9.18 -4.45
CA LEU A 100 -14.28 10.00 -4.30
C LEU A 100 -14.64 11.28 -3.51
N LEU A 101 -13.69 11.77 -2.70
CA LEU A 101 -13.91 13.01 -1.93
C LEU A 101 -14.01 14.22 -2.88
N ILE A 102 -13.08 14.31 -3.84
CA ILE A 102 -12.97 15.41 -4.81
C ILE A 102 -12.31 14.86 -6.09
N PRO A 103 -12.95 14.90 -7.28
CA PRO A 103 -14.36 15.19 -7.56
C PRO A 103 -15.28 14.02 -7.13
N PRO A 104 -16.55 14.26 -6.76
CA PRO A 104 -17.48 13.23 -6.30
C PRO A 104 -17.99 12.36 -7.45
N ILE A 105 -17.15 11.41 -7.89
CA ILE A 105 -17.49 10.44 -8.92
C ILE A 105 -17.81 9.10 -8.23
N PRO A 106 -19.06 8.64 -8.25
CA PRO A 106 -19.41 7.33 -7.74
C PRO A 106 -18.85 6.26 -8.69
N MET A 107 -18.08 5.33 -8.16
CA MET A 107 -17.53 4.23 -8.96
C MET A 107 -17.48 2.92 -8.16
N PRO A 108 -17.72 1.76 -8.80
CA PRO A 108 -17.55 0.46 -8.15
C PRO A 108 -16.12 0.25 -7.64
N ALA A 109 -16.00 -0.38 -6.47
CA ALA A 109 -14.74 -0.59 -5.78
C ALA A 109 -13.65 -1.25 -6.64
N LYS A 110 -14.02 -2.21 -7.49
CA LYS A 110 -13.08 -2.87 -8.42
C LYS A 110 -12.33 -1.89 -9.31
N TYR A 111 -13.00 -0.86 -9.83
CA TYR A 111 -12.37 0.13 -10.70
C TYR A 111 -11.53 1.11 -9.88
N PHE A 112 -12.02 1.49 -8.69
CA PHE A 112 -11.30 2.40 -7.80
C PHE A 112 -9.95 1.78 -7.39
N VAL A 113 -9.96 0.52 -6.99
CA VAL A 113 -8.76 -0.21 -6.57
C VAL A 113 -7.73 -0.30 -7.71
N ILE A 114 -8.17 -0.61 -8.92
CA ILE A 114 -7.28 -0.69 -10.09
C ILE A 114 -6.68 0.69 -10.41
N LEU A 115 -7.50 1.74 -10.45
CA LEU A 115 -7.04 3.09 -10.75
C LEU A 115 -6.09 3.63 -9.68
N PHE A 116 -6.40 3.41 -8.41
CA PHE A 116 -5.56 3.84 -7.30
C PHE A 116 -4.20 3.11 -7.31
N ALA A 117 -4.22 1.78 -7.47
CA ALA A 117 -2.99 0.98 -7.55
C ALA A 117 -2.12 1.38 -8.75
N ALA A 118 -2.73 1.63 -9.92
CA ALA A 118 -2.01 2.08 -11.11
C ALA A 118 -1.42 3.48 -10.95
N PHE A 119 -2.20 4.42 -10.39
CA PHE A 119 -1.75 5.79 -10.15
C PHE A 119 -0.58 5.84 -9.18
N GLU A 120 -0.66 5.12 -8.06
CA GLU A 120 0.43 5.15 -7.10
C GLU A 120 1.67 4.39 -7.57
N LEU A 121 1.51 3.27 -8.29
CA LEU A 121 2.64 2.58 -8.92
C LEU A 121 3.35 3.51 -9.91
N TRP A 122 2.59 4.26 -10.72
CA TRP A 122 3.14 5.26 -11.64
C TRP A 122 3.86 6.40 -10.91
N SER A 123 3.26 6.94 -9.84
CA SER A 123 3.86 8.00 -9.00
C SER A 123 5.16 7.53 -8.34
N GLY A 124 5.20 6.27 -7.88
CA GLY A 124 6.37 5.65 -7.29
C GLY A 124 7.50 5.44 -8.31
N ILE A 125 7.19 4.97 -9.52
CA ILE A 125 8.20 4.73 -10.58
C ILE A 125 8.76 6.04 -11.15
N THR A 126 7.93 7.08 -11.29
CA THR A 126 8.33 8.36 -11.89
C THR A 126 9.08 9.29 -10.93
N GLY A 127 9.21 8.92 -9.65
CA GLY A 127 9.98 9.69 -8.66
C GLY A 127 9.37 11.05 -8.29
N THR A 128 8.18 11.39 -8.81
CA THR A 128 7.43 12.62 -8.47
C THR A 128 7.03 12.67 -7.00
N GLN A 129 7.12 11.54 -6.31
CA GLN A 129 6.93 11.38 -4.88
C GLN A 129 8.06 10.50 -4.30
N ALA A 130 9.31 10.95 -4.42
CA ALA A 130 10.45 10.30 -3.77
C ALA A 130 10.21 10.21 -2.25
N GLY A 131 9.84 9.02 -1.78
CA GLY A 131 9.23 8.80 -0.47
C GLY A 131 8.12 7.75 -0.49
N VAL A 132 7.66 7.33 -1.68
CA VAL A 132 7.10 6.00 -1.89
C VAL A 132 8.21 4.98 -1.75
#